data_AF-A0A9D2FB70-F1
#
_entry.id   AF-A0A9D2FB70-F1
#
_cell.length_a   1.000
_cell.length_b   1.000
_cell.length_c   1.000
_cell.angle_alpha   90.00
_cell.angle_beta   90.00
_cell.angle_gamma   90.00
#
_symmetry.space_group_name_H-M   'P 1'
#
loop_
_entity.id
_entity.type
_entity.pdbx_description
1 polymer ?
#
loop_
_entity_poly.entity_id
_entity_poly.type
_entity_poly.pdbx_seq_one_letter_code
_entity_poly.pdbx_strand_id
1 'polypeptide(L)'
;MTGEVNEIIVVKQLPVIEEQLKSIKAQIQDKISKALVMECTEDNVKQIKAMRADLSKDFNFLESRRKEVKNRILAPYEQFERVYKSCVTDLFKEADQQLSNKISSVENHIKIQKTDEIKTYFKEYAANLDIDFITFEDMGLTVNLSTSVKSLKEQAKAFVDGVYESLCLIKSQPEETQAEILVEYKKTKDIAQAIYAVSSRHKAIESERKKAEESKAFDIKRSEAEARIDAVISENKVQPAEEVNADNTTMYEVEFRVRGSLEKLRKLKHYLVEGGYDYEQI
;
A
#
# COMPACT_ATOMS: atom_id res chain seq x y z
N MET A 1 -42.59 -34.61 10.45
CA MET A 1 -43.12 -33.23 10.47
C MET A 1 -43.55 -32.70 9.09
N THR A 2 -43.45 -33.46 7.98
CA THR A 2 -43.82 -32.94 6.65
C THR A 2 -45.30 -33.15 6.26
N GLY A 3 -46.04 -33.99 7.00
CA GLY A 3 -47.47 -34.23 6.75
C GLY A 3 -48.42 -33.22 7.43
N GLU A 4 -48.08 -32.72 8.62
CA GLU A 4 -48.92 -31.79 9.40
C GLU A 4 -48.76 -30.32 8.98
N VAL A 5 -47.68 -29.97 8.27
CA VAL A 5 -47.39 -28.57 7.87
C VAL A 5 -48.39 -28.06 6.82
N ASN A 6 -48.98 -28.96 6.03
CA ASN A 6 -49.99 -28.61 5.04
C ASN A 6 -51.30 -28.07 5.64
N GLU A 7 -51.48 -28.15 6.97
CA GLU A 7 -52.65 -27.59 7.67
C GLU A 7 -52.33 -26.32 8.47
N ILE A 8 -51.06 -25.95 8.67
CA ILE A 8 -50.67 -24.83 9.54
C ILE A 8 -51.04 -23.48 8.89
N ILE A 9 -50.89 -23.37 7.57
CA ILE A 9 -51.19 -22.15 6.82
C ILE A 9 -51.94 -22.55 5.54
N VAL A 10 -53.24 -22.29 5.51
CA VAL A 10 -54.12 -22.66 4.40
C VAL A 10 -54.98 -21.49 3.97
N VAL A 11 -55.04 -21.25 2.66
CA VAL A 11 -55.97 -20.28 2.08
C VAL A 11 -57.35 -20.92 1.99
N LYS A 12 -58.27 -20.52 2.89
CA LYS A 12 -59.64 -21.07 2.91
C LYS A 12 -60.54 -20.52 1.79
N GLN A 13 -60.38 -19.25 1.44
CA GLN A 13 -61.21 -18.58 0.44
C GLN A 13 -60.39 -17.52 -0.29
N LEU A 14 -60.49 -17.52 -1.62
CA LEU A 14 -59.92 -16.47 -2.44
C LEU A 14 -60.86 -15.25 -2.48
N PRO A 15 -60.31 -14.03 -2.51
CA PRO A 15 -61.11 -12.82 -2.70
C PRO A 15 -61.88 -12.86 -4.04
N VAL A 16 -63.16 -12.54 -4.00
CA VAL A 16 -64.00 -12.37 -5.19
C VAL A 16 -64.18 -10.88 -5.44
N ILE A 17 -63.86 -10.42 -6.65
CA ILE A 17 -64.03 -9.02 -7.06
C ILE A 17 -65.17 -8.95 -8.06
N GLU A 18 -66.24 -8.26 -7.69
CA GLU A 18 -67.31 -7.90 -8.61
C GLU A 18 -66.97 -6.59 -9.34
N GLU A 19 -67.13 -6.60 -10.66
CA GLU A 19 -66.80 -5.45 -11.51
C GLU A 19 -67.90 -5.21 -12.53
N GLN A 20 -68.07 -3.94 -12.89
CA GLN A 20 -68.94 -3.49 -13.98
C GLN A 20 -68.20 -2.50 -14.88
N LEU A 21 -66.88 -2.63 -15.01
CA LEU A 21 -66.05 -1.69 -15.77
C LEU A 21 -66.46 -1.64 -17.24
N LYS A 22 -66.98 -2.75 -17.78
CA LYS A 22 -67.53 -2.79 -19.14
C LYS A 22 -68.76 -1.91 -19.33
N SER A 23 -69.61 -1.73 -18.31
CA SER A 23 -70.82 -0.91 -18.43
C SER A 23 -70.51 0.59 -18.49
N ILE A 24 -69.45 1.02 -17.82
CA ILE A 24 -69.00 2.42 -17.81
C ILE A 24 -68.04 2.77 -18.95
N LYS A 25 -67.44 1.77 -19.62
CA LYS A 25 -66.46 1.97 -20.70
C LYS A 25 -66.99 2.88 -21.82
N ALA A 26 -68.22 2.63 -22.29
CA ALA A 26 -68.83 3.41 -23.36
C ALA A 26 -69.04 4.87 -22.97
N GLN A 27 -69.44 5.13 -21.72
CA GLN A 27 -69.63 6.49 -21.20
C GLN A 27 -68.30 7.24 -21.10
N ILE A 28 -67.23 6.56 -20.65
CA ILE A 28 -65.88 7.14 -20.59
C ILE A 28 -65.38 7.47 -21.99
N GLN A 29 -65.54 6.55 -22.95
CA GLN A 29 -65.16 6.77 -24.34
C GLN A 29 -65.90 7.96 -24.97
N ASP A 30 -67.20 8.09 -24.74
CA ASP A 30 -67.99 9.23 -25.22
C ASP A 30 -67.50 10.56 -24.61
N LYS A 31 -67.27 10.62 -23.29
CA LYS A 31 -66.71 11.82 -22.64
C LYS A 31 -65.34 12.21 -23.20
N ILE A 32 -64.46 11.23 -23.45
CA ILE A 32 -63.15 11.46 -24.05
C ILE A 32 -63.29 12.00 -25.47
N SER A 33 -64.10 11.36 -26.31
CA SER A 33 -64.32 11.78 -27.70
C SER A 33 -64.86 13.21 -27.77
N LYS A 34 -65.84 13.56 -26.93
CA LYS A 34 -66.39 14.93 -26.85
C LYS A 34 -65.33 15.97 -26.46
N ALA A 35 -64.46 15.63 -25.52
CA ALA A 35 -63.39 16.53 -25.08
C ALA A 35 -62.29 16.69 -26.14
N LEU A 36 -62.01 15.66 -26.94
CA LEU A 36 -60.93 15.67 -27.94
C LEU A 36 -61.32 16.29 -29.29
N VAL A 37 -62.59 16.22 -29.69
CA VAL A 37 -63.09 16.78 -30.97
C VAL A 37 -63.21 18.32 -30.92
N MET A 38 -63.24 18.91 -29.73
CA MET A 38 -63.41 20.35 -29.57
C MET A 38 -62.10 21.10 -29.85
N GLU A 39 -62.07 21.89 -30.93
CA GLU A 39 -60.94 22.78 -31.24
C GLU A 39 -60.80 23.86 -30.16
N CYS A 40 -59.58 24.13 -29.73
CA CYS A 40 -59.30 25.09 -28.67
C CYS A 40 -59.18 26.51 -29.26
N THR A 41 -60.11 27.39 -28.90
CA THR A 41 -60.14 28.81 -29.29
C THR A 41 -60.25 29.69 -28.05
N GLU A 42 -59.91 30.98 -28.17
CA GLU A 42 -59.89 31.92 -27.04
C GLU A 42 -61.23 31.97 -26.28
N ASP A 43 -62.34 31.85 -26.99
CA ASP A 43 -63.69 31.89 -26.43
C ASP A 43 -64.10 30.62 -25.65
N ASN A 44 -63.51 29.45 -25.98
CA ASN A 44 -63.92 28.16 -25.41
C ASN A 44 -62.89 27.51 -24.45
N VAL A 45 -61.72 28.12 -24.25
CA VAL A 45 -60.64 27.60 -23.36
C VAL A 45 -61.15 27.25 -21.95
N LYS A 46 -62.05 28.07 -21.37
CA LYS A 46 -62.60 27.81 -20.04
C LYS A 46 -63.39 26.50 -19.98
N GLN A 47 -64.15 26.21 -21.03
CA GLN A 47 -64.96 24.99 -21.12
C GLN A 47 -64.06 23.75 -21.31
N ILE A 48 -63.04 23.84 -22.16
CA ILE A 48 -62.06 22.75 -22.36
C ILE A 48 -61.30 22.47 -21.06
N LYS A 49 -60.89 23.51 -20.32
CA LYS A 49 -60.26 23.35 -18.99
C LYS A 49 -61.18 22.62 -18.01
N ALA A 50 -62.48 22.93 -18.01
CA ALA A 50 -63.46 22.24 -17.16
C ALA A 50 -63.59 20.75 -17.55
N MET A 51 -63.73 20.43 -18.84
CA MET A 51 -63.80 19.03 -19.30
C MET A 51 -62.54 18.24 -18.93
N ARG A 52 -61.35 18.83 -19.08
CA ARG A 52 -60.08 18.20 -18.66
C ARG A 52 -60.09 17.92 -17.16
N ALA A 53 -60.55 18.88 -16.34
CA ALA A 53 -60.62 18.70 -14.90
C ALA A 53 -61.58 17.57 -14.52
N ASP A 54 -62.73 17.47 -15.18
CA ASP A 54 -63.72 16.43 -14.90
C ASP A 54 -63.24 15.04 -15.34
N LEU A 55 -62.60 14.90 -16.52
CA LEU A 55 -61.94 13.66 -16.92
C LEU A 55 -60.87 13.22 -15.90
N SER A 56 -60.11 14.19 -15.38
CA SER A 56 -59.08 13.92 -14.37
C SER A 56 -59.71 13.45 -13.04
N LYS A 57 -60.83 14.03 -12.63
CA LYS A 57 -61.57 13.60 -11.43
C LYS A 57 -62.11 12.18 -11.59
N ASP A 58 -62.78 11.88 -12.71
CA ASP A 58 -63.33 10.55 -13.00
C ASP A 58 -62.21 9.48 -12.98
N PHE A 59 -61.07 9.77 -13.61
CA PHE A 59 -59.91 8.88 -13.60
C PHE A 59 -59.39 8.64 -12.17
N ASN A 60 -59.17 9.71 -11.41
CA ASN A 60 -58.66 9.62 -10.05
C ASN A 60 -59.62 8.87 -9.11
N PHE A 61 -60.93 9.03 -9.30
CA PHE A 61 -61.94 8.29 -8.55
C PHE A 61 -61.85 6.79 -8.82
N LEU A 62 -61.79 6.37 -10.08
CA LEU A 62 -61.67 4.96 -10.46
C LEU A 62 -60.35 4.35 -9.97
N GLU A 63 -59.24 5.06 -10.10
CA GLU A 63 -57.94 4.61 -9.58
C GLU A 63 -57.93 4.49 -8.06
N SER A 64 -58.56 5.42 -7.35
CA SER A 64 -58.70 5.37 -5.89
C SER A 64 -59.50 4.13 -5.47
N ARG A 65 -60.61 3.84 -6.16
CA ARG A 65 -61.42 2.65 -5.88
C ARG A 65 -60.66 1.36 -6.17
N ARG A 66 -59.90 1.29 -7.27
CA ARG A 66 -59.04 0.14 -7.60
C ARG A 66 -58.01 -0.12 -6.50
N LYS A 67 -57.32 0.94 -6.04
CA LYS A 67 -56.33 0.85 -4.95
C LYS A 67 -56.98 0.43 -3.64
N GLU A 68 -58.15 0.96 -3.32
CA GLU A 68 -58.90 0.58 -2.12
C GLU A 68 -59.25 -0.91 -2.12
N VAL A 69 -59.76 -1.45 -3.24
CA VAL A 69 -60.05 -2.88 -3.37
C VAL A 69 -58.79 -3.72 -3.19
N LYS A 70 -57.67 -3.33 -3.83
CA LYS A 70 -56.37 -4.00 -3.64
C LYS A 70 -55.97 -4.02 -2.16
N ASN A 71 -56.06 -2.88 -1.48
CA ASN A 71 -55.64 -2.76 -0.07
C ASN A 71 -56.53 -3.61 0.84
N ARG A 72 -57.85 -3.65 0.59
CA ARG A 72 -58.77 -4.52 1.35
C ARG A 72 -58.44 -6.00 1.19
N ILE A 73 -58.02 -6.42 0.00
CA ILE A 73 -57.60 -7.79 -0.29
C ILE A 73 -56.26 -8.13 0.36
N LEU A 74 -55.32 -7.17 0.36
CA LEU A 74 -53.98 -7.38 0.89
C LEU A 74 -53.96 -7.31 2.42
N ALA A 75 -54.85 -6.54 3.06
CA ALA A 75 -54.85 -6.34 4.51
C ALA A 75 -54.91 -7.64 5.34
N PRO A 76 -55.77 -8.64 5.03
CA PRO A 76 -55.74 -9.94 5.71
C PRO A 76 -54.41 -10.66 5.56
N TYR A 77 -53.80 -10.60 4.37
CA TYR A 77 -52.48 -11.18 4.13
C TYR A 77 -51.40 -10.48 4.94
N GLU A 78 -51.37 -9.14 4.96
CA GLU A 78 -50.40 -8.37 5.74
C GLU A 78 -50.56 -8.60 7.25
N GLN A 79 -51.78 -8.82 7.73
CA GLN A 79 -52.03 -9.20 9.13
C GLN A 79 -51.49 -10.61 9.42
N PHE A 80 -51.77 -11.57 8.55
CA PHE A 80 -51.20 -12.92 8.65
C PHE A 80 -49.66 -12.87 8.61
N GLU A 81 -49.07 -12.13 7.68
CA GLU A 81 -47.62 -12.03 7.51
C GLU A 81 -46.97 -11.44 8.77
N ARG A 82 -47.60 -10.45 9.41
CA ARG A 82 -47.12 -9.90 10.69
C ARG A 82 -47.09 -10.97 11.79
N VAL A 83 -48.14 -11.77 11.91
CA VAL A 83 -48.20 -12.88 12.87
C VAL A 83 -47.14 -13.94 12.53
N TYR A 84 -47.01 -14.31 11.26
CA TYR A 84 -45.99 -15.25 10.80
C TYR A 84 -44.57 -14.76 11.12
N LYS A 85 -44.29 -13.47 10.91
CA LYS A 85 -43.00 -12.88 11.25
C LYS A 85 -42.72 -13.01 12.75
N SER A 86 -43.64 -12.56 13.60
CA SER A 86 -43.46 -12.60 15.06
C SER A 86 -43.37 -14.03 15.61
N CYS A 87 -44.14 -14.97 15.07
CA CYS A 87 -44.27 -16.32 15.62
C CYS A 87 -43.29 -17.33 15.00
N VAL A 88 -42.73 -17.03 13.83
CA VAL A 88 -41.84 -17.96 13.12
C VAL A 88 -40.55 -17.25 12.76
N THR A 89 -40.62 -16.24 11.89
CA THR A 89 -39.41 -15.64 11.30
C THR A 89 -38.47 -15.08 12.36
N ASP A 90 -39.01 -14.28 13.28
CA ASP A 90 -38.21 -13.56 14.28
C ASP A 90 -37.67 -14.52 15.34
N LEU A 91 -38.46 -15.54 15.76
CA LEU A 91 -38.00 -16.57 16.69
C LEU A 91 -36.84 -17.41 16.11
N PHE A 92 -36.94 -17.84 14.86
CA PHE A 92 -35.87 -18.61 14.21
C PHE A 92 -34.62 -17.75 13.98
N LYS A 93 -34.78 -16.49 13.57
CA LYS A 93 -33.64 -15.57 13.39
C LYS A 93 -32.92 -15.28 14.71
N GLU A 94 -33.68 -15.02 15.77
CA GLU A 94 -33.12 -14.78 17.10
C GLU A 94 -32.39 -16.03 17.62
N ALA A 95 -33.00 -17.21 17.47
CA ALA A 95 -32.37 -18.47 17.86
C ALA A 95 -31.09 -18.75 17.07
N ASP A 96 -31.10 -18.55 15.74
CA ASP A 96 -29.92 -18.70 14.88
C ASP A 96 -28.78 -17.77 15.30
N GLN A 97 -29.10 -16.49 15.54
CA GLN A 97 -28.11 -15.51 16.01
C GLN A 97 -27.52 -15.91 17.37
N GLN A 98 -28.35 -16.37 18.31
CA GLN A 98 -27.88 -16.84 19.61
C GLN A 98 -27.00 -18.09 19.49
N LEU A 99 -27.35 -19.03 18.62
CA LEU A 99 -26.54 -20.23 18.37
C LEU A 99 -25.21 -19.88 17.72
N SER A 100 -25.21 -19.00 16.71
CA SER A 100 -24.00 -18.48 16.07
C SER A 100 -23.06 -17.80 17.08
N ASN A 101 -23.62 -17.00 17.99
CA ASN A 101 -22.86 -16.36 19.07
C ASN A 101 -22.25 -17.38 20.04
N LYS A 102 -23.01 -18.41 20.43
CA LYS A 102 -22.53 -19.50 21.31
C LYS A 102 -21.39 -20.28 20.65
N ILE A 103 -21.52 -20.62 19.37
CA ILE A 103 -20.47 -21.29 18.59
C ILE A 103 -19.22 -20.43 18.55
N SER A 104 -19.35 -19.16 18.15
CA SER A 104 -18.24 -18.21 18.07
C SER A 104 -17.52 -18.03 19.42
N SER A 105 -18.27 -18.00 20.53
CA SER A 105 -17.70 -17.90 21.87
C SER A 105 -16.81 -19.10 22.21
N VAL A 106 -17.30 -20.32 21.97
CA VAL A 106 -16.54 -21.55 22.23
C VAL A 106 -15.32 -21.65 21.31
N GLU A 107 -15.49 -21.36 20.02
CA GLU A 107 -14.40 -21.38 19.05
C GLU A 107 -13.30 -20.39 19.38
N ASN A 108 -13.66 -19.15 19.75
CA ASN A 108 -12.70 -18.14 20.16
C ASN A 108 -11.99 -18.54 21.46
N HIS A 109 -12.72 -19.13 22.41
CA HIS A 109 -12.11 -19.63 23.64
C HIS A 109 -11.05 -20.72 23.35
N ILE A 110 -11.36 -21.68 22.48
CA ILE A 110 -10.41 -22.72 22.07
C ILE A 110 -9.18 -22.09 21.39
N LYS A 111 -9.37 -21.10 20.50
CA LYS A 111 -8.27 -20.40 19.85
C LYS A 111 -7.38 -19.65 20.86
N ILE A 112 -7.99 -18.98 21.84
CA ILE A 112 -7.26 -18.27 22.90
C ILE A 112 -6.46 -19.27 23.73
N GLN A 113 -7.08 -20.35 24.21
CA GLN A 113 -6.40 -21.39 24.98
C GLN A 113 -5.20 -21.99 24.22
N LYS A 114 -5.39 -22.33 22.94
CA LYS A 114 -4.29 -22.79 22.09
C LYS A 114 -3.20 -21.73 21.98
N THR A 115 -3.56 -20.49 21.69
CA THR A 115 -2.61 -19.38 21.56
C THR A 115 -1.80 -19.20 22.84
N ASP A 116 -2.45 -19.18 24.00
CA ASP A 116 -1.81 -19.02 25.31
C ASP A 116 -0.87 -20.18 25.63
N GLU A 117 -1.27 -21.42 25.30
CA GLU A 117 -0.42 -22.59 25.47
C GLU A 117 0.84 -22.52 24.60
N ILE A 118 0.71 -22.15 23.32
CA ILE A 118 1.85 -22.00 22.41
C ILE A 118 2.73 -20.82 22.82
N LYS A 119 2.13 -19.70 23.26
CA LYS A 119 2.85 -18.51 23.71
C LYS A 119 3.67 -18.81 24.97
N THR A 120 3.12 -19.60 25.89
CA THR A 120 3.86 -20.11 27.07
C THR A 120 5.03 -20.98 26.64
N TYR A 121 4.79 -21.99 25.79
CA TYR A 121 5.83 -22.87 25.26
C TYR A 121 6.95 -22.10 24.54
N PHE A 122 6.58 -21.13 23.69
CA PHE A 122 7.53 -20.28 22.97
C PHE A 122 8.43 -19.50 23.93
N LYS A 123 7.85 -18.86 24.95
CA LYS A 123 8.61 -18.08 25.94
C LYS A 123 9.58 -18.95 26.73
N GLU A 124 9.10 -20.10 27.21
CA GLU A 124 9.95 -21.06 27.94
C GLU A 124 11.09 -21.56 27.07
N TYR A 125 10.81 -21.92 25.81
CA TYR A 125 11.82 -22.43 24.90
C TYR A 125 12.86 -21.37 24.50
N ALA A 126 12.43 -20.14 24.21
CA ALA A 126 13.34 -19.02 23.93
C ALA A 126 14.22 -18.67 25.14
N ALA A 127 13.64 -18.66 26.36
CA ALA A 127 14.39 -18.42 27.58
C ALA A 127 15.44 -19.52 27.85
N ASN A 128 15.12 -20.78 27.57
CA ASN A 128 16.07 -21.89 27.70
C ASN A 128 17.28 -21.78 26.76
N LEU A 129 17.18 -21.00 25.68
CA LEU A 129 18.25 -20.74 24.72
C LEU A 129 18.89 -19.35 24.93
N ASP A 130 18.61 -18.68 26.04
CA ASP A 130 19.06 -17.33 26.38
C ASP A 130 18.67 -16.26 25.33
N ILE A 131 17.48 -16.38 24.74
CA ILE A 131 16.95 -15.44 23.74
C ILE A 131 15.83 -14.60 24.37
N ASP A 132 16.07 -13.29 24.51
CA ASP A 132 15.18 -12.35 25.21
C ASP A 132 14.52 -11.28 24.32
N PHE A 133 14.92 -11.20 23.05
CA PHE A 133 14.58 -10.09 22.16
C PHE A 133 13.52 -10.43 21.09
N ILE A 134 12.98 -11.64 21.11
CA ILE A 134 11.92 -12.12 20.22
C ILE A 134 10.60 -12.24 20.97
N THR A 135 9.51 -11.99 20.25
CA THR A 135 8.14 -12.10 20.74
C THR A 135 7.38 -13.15 19.94
N PHE A 136 6.28 -13.64 20.49
CA PHE A 136 5.44 -14.61 19.78
C PHE A 136 4.87 -14.01 18.49
N GLU A 137 4.59 -12.71 18.51
CA GLU A 137 4.06 -11.94 17.39
C GLU A 137 5.04 -11.88 16.20
N ASP A 138 6.36 -11.94 16.44
CA ASP A 138 7.39 -11.95 15.39
C ASP A 138 7.30 -13.18 14.48
N MET A 139 6.67 -14.27 14.94
CA MET A 139 6.45 -15.47 14.13
C MET A 139 5.36 -15.30 13.07
N GLY A 140 4.42 -14.36 13.25
CA GLY A 140 3.24 -14.24 12.39
C GLY A 140 2.33 -15.48 12.38
N LEU A 141 2.37 -16.33 13.42
CA LEU A 141 1.66 -17.60 13.46
C LEU A 141 0.15 -17.39 13.66
N THR A 142 -0.66 -17.92 12.74
CA THR A 142 -2.13 -17.89 12.84
C THR A 142 -2.65 -19.19 13.46
N VAL A 143 -3.39 -19.08 14.57
CA VAL A 143 -3.98 -20.23 15.28
C VAL A 143 -5.38 -20.53 14.76
N ASN A 144 -5.56 -21.73 14.21
CA ASN A 144 -6.83 -22.22 13.69
C ASN A 144 -7.41 -23.33 14.58
N LEU A 145 -8.71 -23.62 14.42
CA LEU A 145 -9.37 -24.69 15.17
C LEU A 145 -8.88 -26.08 14.74
N SER A 146 -8.66 -26.27 13.44
CA SER A 146 -8.23 -27.54 12.86
C SER A 146 -6.75 -27.87 13.09
N THR A 147 -5.91 -26.87 13.33
CA THR A 147 -4.48 -27.10 13.56
C THR A 147 -4.24 -27.65 14.96
N SER A 148 -3.43 -28.71 15.04
CA SER A 148 -3.11 -29.34 16.32
C SER A 148 -2.15 -28.47 17.14
N VAL A 149 -2.23 -28.55 18.48
CA VAL A 149 -1.27 -27.88 19.37
C VAL A 149 0.16 -28.35 19.09
N LYS A 150 0.35 -29.65 18.82
CA LYS A 150 1.66 -30.23 18.49
C LYS A 150 2.30 -29.55 17.27
N SER A 151 1.58 -29.45 16.16
CA SER A 151 2.09 -28.80 14.95
C SER A 151 2.38 -27.31 15.14
N LEU A 152 1.65 -26.63 16.04
CA LEU A 152 1.93 -25.23 16.38
C LEU A 152 3.19 -25.11 17.25
N LYS A 153 3.41 -26.02 18.20
CA LYS A 153 4.65 -26.08 18.99
C LYS A 153 5.86 -26.38 18.11
N GLU A 154 5.73 -27.28 17.14
CA GLU A 154 6.81 -27.57 16.18
C GLU A 154 7.21 -26.33 15.35
N GLN A 155 6.23 -25.53 14.92
CA GLN A 155 6.49 -24.25 14.24
C GLN A 155 7.17 -23.22 15.16
N ALA A 156 6.70 -23.12 16.41
CA ALA A 156 7.33 -22.26 17.42
C ALA A 156 8.78 -22.66 17.69
N LYS A 157 9.02 -23.96 17.83
CA LYS A 157 10.36 -24.52 18.00
C LYS A 157 11.25 -24.17 16.82
N ALA A 158 10.80 -24.44 15.58
CA ALA A 158 11.58 -24.20 14.37
C ALA A 158 11.97 -22.71 14.21
N PHE A 159 11.07 -21.79 14.56
CA PHE A 159 11.38 -20.36 14.54
C PHE A 159 12.48 -20.00 15.55
N VAL A 160 12.32 -20.43 16.81
CA VAL A 160 13.31 -20.12 17.86
C VAL A 160 14.66 -20.78 17.54
N ASP A 161 14.65 -22.00 17.02
CA ASP A 161 15.87 -22.69 16.56
C ASP A 161 16.58 -21.89 15.46
N GLY A 162 15.85 -21.35 14.48
CA GLY A 162 16.44 -20.51 13.43
C GLY A 162 17.05 -19.20 13.97
N VAL A 163 16.44 -18.61 15.00
CA VAL A 163 17.02 -17.44 15.70
C VAL A 163 18.29 -17.84 16.44
N TYR A 164 18.29 -18.98 17.12
CA TYR A 164 19.46 -19.51 17.80
C TYR A 164 20.62 -19.77 16.82
N GLU A 165 20.34 -20.43 15.70
CA GLU A 165 21.31 -20.67 14.63
C GLU A 165 21.88 -19.35 14.07
N SER A 166 21.04 -18.33 13.90
CA SER A 166 21.47 -16.99 13.49
C SER A 166 22.42 -16.38 14.52
N LEU A 167 22.15 -16.51 15.82
CA LEU A 167 23.06 -16.06 16.88
C LEU A 167 24.40 -16.83 16.87
N CYS A 168 24.37 -18.14 16.61
CA CYS A 168 25.60 -18.93 16.41
C CYS A 168 26.41 -18.42 15.20
N LEU A 169 25.75 -18.09 14.10
CA LEU A 169 26.40 -17.53 12.90
C LEU A 169 26.99 -16.15 13.16
N ILE A 170 26.34 -15.30 13.98
CA ILE A 170 26.91 -14.02 14.41
C ILE A 170 28.17 -14.26 15.24
N LYS A 171 28.14 -15.20 16.19
CA LYS A 171 29.31 -15.55 17.02
C LYS A 171 30.49 -16.09 16.22
N SER A 172 30.27 -16.61 15.01
CA SER A 172 31.34 -17.07 14.12
C SER A 172 31.92 -15.97 13.22
N GLN A 173 31.36 -14.76 13.22
CA GLN A 173 31.90 -13.61 12.47
C GLN A 173 33.11 -12.99 13.19
N PRO A 174 33.94 -12.16 12.51
CA PRO A 174 35.03 -11.43 13.17
C PRO A 174 34.54 -10.61 14.35
N GLU A 175 35.23 -10.71 15.50
CA GLU A 175 34.82 -10.13 16.80
C GLU A 175 34.45 -8.64 16.71
N GLU A 176 35.20 -7.87 15.93
CA GLU A 176 34.99 -6.45 15.67
C GLU A 176 33.65 -6.10 15.00
N THR A 177 33.03 -7.07 14.30
CA THR A 177 31.74 -6.88 13.58
C THR A 177 30.55 -7.49 14.32
N GLN A 178 30.78 -8.40 15.27
CA GLN A 178 29.70 -9.20 15.89
C GLN A 178 28.63 -8.33 16.55
N ALA A 179 29.06 -7.34 17.36
CA ALA A 179 28.13 -6.46 18.06
C ALA A 179 27.27 -5.64 17.10
N GLU A 180 27.85 -5.17 16.00
CA GLU A 180 27.13 -4.40 14.98
C GLU A 180 26.12 -5.26 14.23
N ILE A 181 26.52 -6.48 13.84
CA ILE A 181 25.64 -7.43 13.16
C ILE A 181 24.50 -7.82 14.09
N LEU A 182 24.75 -8.03 15.39
CA LEU A 182 23.72 -8.32 16.37
C LEU A 182 22.70 -7.18 16.50
N VAL A 183 23.15 -5.93 16.51
CA VAL A 183 22.26 -4.77 16.56
C VAL A 183 21.36 -4.69 15.33
N GLU A 184 21.93 -4.89 14.12
CA GLU A 184 21.14 -4.90 12.89
C GLU A 184 20.18 -6.08 12.83
N TYR A 185 20.64 -7.28 13.22
CA TYR A 185 19.81 -8.48 13.27
C TYR A 185 18.63 -8.33 14.23
N LYS A 186 18.83 -7.71 15.40
CA LYS A 186 17.70 -7.47 16.34
C LYS A 186 16.61 -6.58 15.76
N LYS A 187 16.92 -5.72 14.77
CA LYS A 187 15.95 -4.86 14.07
C LYS A 187 15.22 -5.61 12.95
N THR A 188 15.94 -6.35 12.11
CA THR A 188 15.39 -6.96 10.89
C THR A 188 14.92 -8.41 11.10
N LYS A 189 15.48 -9.11 12.09
CA LYS A 189 15.41 -10.57 12.26
C LYS A 189 15.92 -11.35 11.05
N ASP A 190 16.66 -10.70 10.16
CA ASP A 190 17.25 -11.29 8.95
C ASP A 190 18.78 -11.20 9.06
N ILE A 191 19.41 -12.36 9.22
CA ILE A 191 20.86 -12.47 9.41
C ILE A 191 21.63 -12.13 8.14
N ALA A 192 21.12 -12.50 6.96
CA ALA A 192 21.77 -12.23 5.69
C ALA A 192 21.79 -10.72 5.43
N GLN A 193 20.66 -10.05 5.68
CA GLN A 193 20.57 -8.59 5.58
C GLN A 193 21.47 -7.88 6.59
N ALA A 194 21.53 -8.36 7.84
CA ALA A 194 22.36 -7.76 8.88
C ALA A 194 23.86 -7.85 8.55
N ILE A 195 24.35 -9.02 8.15
CA ILE A 195 25.76 -9.23 7.73
C ILE A 195 26.07 -8.35 6.52
N TYR A 196 25.19 -8.32 5.53
CA TYR A 196 25.38 -7.50 4.33
C TYR A 196 25.45 -6.00 4.64
N ALA A 197 24.56 -5.50 5.49
CA ALA A 197 24.52 -4.09 5.87
C ALA A 197 25.82 -3.65 6.57
N VAL A 198 26.28 -4.44 7.55
CA VAL A 198 27.52 -4.14 8.30
C VAL A 198 28.75 -4.22 7.40
N SER A 199 28.90 -5.32 6.66
CA SER A 199 30.05 -5.50 5.77
C SER A 199 30.12 -4.44 4.68
N SER A 200 28.99 -4.04 4.10
CA SER A 200 28.93 -2.97 3.10
C SER A 200 29.31 -1.61 3.70
N ARG A 201 28.84 -1.32 4.92
CA ARG A 201 29.18 -0.08 5.64
C ARG A 201 30.67 -0.01 5.96
N HIS A 202 31.27 -1.10 6.43
CA HIS A 202 32.71 -1.16 6.72
C HIS A 202 33.55 -0.93 5.46
N LYS A 203 33.24 -1.64 4.36
CA LYS A 203 33.91 -1.44 3.07
C LYS A 203 33.82 0.00 2.58
N ALA A 204 32.67 0.65 2.73
CA ALA A 204 32.50 2.04 2.35
C ALA A 204 33.35 2.98 3.22
N ILE A 205 33.37 2.78 4.54
CA ILE A 205 34.19 3.58 5.47
C ILE A 205 35.68 3.41 5.17
N GLU A 206 36.15 2.18 4.94
CA GLU A 206 37.54 1.88 4.60
C GLU A 206 37.95 2.53 3.28
N SER A 207 37.09 2.45 2.25
CA SER A 207 37.34 3.13 0.97
C SER A 207 37.47 4.64 1.11
N GLU A 208 36.64 5.29 1.94
CA GLU A 208 36.71 6.74 2.15
C GLU A 208 37.93 7.13 2.99
N ARG A 209 38.29 6.33 4.01
CA ARG A 209 39.53 6.52 4.78
C ARG A 209 40.76 6.45 3.89
N LYS A 210 40.83 5.44 3.02
CA LYS A 210 41.95 5.27 2.08
C LYS A 210 42.09 6.46 1.13
N LYS A 211 40.98 6.95 0.56
CA LYS A 211 41.00 8.16 -0.28
C LYS A 211 41.47 9.41 0.49
N ALA A 212 41.02 9.58 1.74
CA ALA A 212 41.43 10.70 2.57
C ALA A 212 42.92 10.64 2.95
N GLU A 213 43.45 9.44 3.24
CA GLU A 213 44.88 9.23 3.49
C GLU A 213 45.72 9.49 2.25
N GLU A 214 45.29 9.01 1.08
CA GLU A 214 45.95 9.28 -0.20
C GLU A 214 45.96 10.79 -0.53
N SER A 215 44.85 11.50 -0.30
CA SER A 215 44.77 12.95 -0.46
C SER A 215 45.72 13.69 0.48
N LYS A 216 45.71 13.34 1.78
CA LYS A 216 46.63 13.95 2.76
C LYS A 216 48.09 13.68 2.41
N ALA A 217 48.42 12.46 1.98
CA ALA A 217 49.77 12.10 1.55
C ALA A 217 50.20 12.87 0.30
N PHE A 218 49.27 13.10 -0.65
CA PHE A 218 49.51 13.94 -1.81
C PHE A 218 49.75 15.40 -1.43
N ASP A 219 48.93 15.96 -0.54
CA ASP A 219 49.06 17.34 -0.06
C ASP A 219 50.37 17.57 0.71
N ILE A 220 50.79 16.62 1.56
CA ILE A 220 52.08 16.66 2.27
C ILE A 220 53.25 16.63 1.26
N LYS A 221 53.24 15.70 0.30
CA LYS A 221 54.30 15.62 -0.72
C LYS A 221 54.37 16.89 -1.58
N ARG A 222 53.22 17.48 -1.90
CA ARG A 222 53.15 18.76 -2.62
C ARG A 222 53.74 19.90 -1.80
N SER A 223 53.35 20.03 -0.53
CA SER A 223 53.88 21.06 0.37
C SER A 223 55.39 20.89 0.61
N GLU A 224 55.88 19.66 0.76
CA GLU A 224 57.33 19.38 0.86
C GLU A 224 58.07 19.74 -0.44
N ALA A 225 57.48 19.48 -1.61
CA ALA A 225 58.05 19.87 -2.90
C ALA A 225 58.06 21.40 -3.07
N GLU A 226 56.99 22.09 -2.71
CA GLU A 226 56.89 23.55 -2.72
C GLU A 226 57.93 24.17 -1.75
N ALA A 227 58.08 23.64 -0.54
CA ALA A 227 59.09 24.10 0.43
C ALA A 227 60.54 23.87 -0.05
N ARG A 228 60.82 22.77 -0.76
CA ARG A 228 62.14 22.53 -1.39
C ARG A 228 62.43 23.53 -2.51
N ILE A 229 61.42 23.87 -3.33
CA ILE A 229 61.57 24.88 -4.38
C ILE A 229 61.84 26.26 -3.77
N ASP A 230 61.10 26.65 -2.72
CA ASP A 230 61.30 27.92 -2.02
C ASP A 230 62.68 27.99 -1.33
N ALA A 231 63.19 26.89 -0.77
CA ALA A 231 64.53 26.83 -0.19
C ALA A 231 65.64 27.03 -1.24
N VAL A 232 65.50 26.44 -2.43
CA VAL A 232 66.46 26.63 -3.55
C VAL A 232 66.40 28.06 -4.10
N ILE A 233 65.23 28.69 -4.14
CA ILE A 233 65.07 30.11 -4.52
C ILE A 233 65.69 31.04 -3.47
N SER A 234 65.62 30.68 -2.18
CA SER A 234 66.22 31.45 -1.09
C SER A 234 67.75 31.30 -1.00
N GLU A 235 68.31 30.13 -1.32
CA GLU A 235 69.77 29.92 -1.36
C GLU A 235 70.44 30.69 -2.51
N ASN A 236 69.70 31.05 -3.57
CA ASN A 236 70.20 31.86 -4.68
C ASN A 236 70.11 33.39 -4.48
N LYS A 237 69.96 33.86 -3.23
CA LYS A 237 69.90 35.30 -2.91
C LYS A 237 71.00 35.78 -1.96
N VAL A 238 72.28 35.63 -2.33
CA VAL A 238 73.33 36.58 -1.88
C VAL A 238 74.46 36.68 -2.91
N GLN A 239 74.46 37.73 -3.75
CA GLN A 239 75.60 38.66 -3.92
C GLN A 239 75.25 39.80 -4.92
N PRO A 240 75.66 41.06 -4.67
CA PRO A 240 75.34 42.21 -5.52
C PRO A 240 76.39 42.50 -6.60
N ALA A 241 75.88 42.89 -7.77
CA ALA A 241 76.42 43.77 -8.83
C ALA A 241 77.92 43.76 -9.16
N GLU A 242 78.23 43.34 -10.40
CA GLU A 242 79.16 44.05 -11.29
C GLU A 242 78.69 43.91 -12.76
N GLU A 243 78.79 45.01 -13.49
CA GLU A 243 78.28 45.23 -14.85
C GLU A 243 78.97 44.33 -15.88
N VAL A 244 78.20 43.66 -16.75
CA VAL A 244 78.52 43.52 -18.19
C VAL A 244 77.34 42.93 -18.98
N ASN A 245 76.88 43.73 -19.94
CA ASN A 245 76.46 43.36 -21.29
C ASN A 245 75.44 42.21 -21.53
N ALA A 246 74.28 42.68 -22.01
CA ALA A 246 73.54 42.16 -23.16
C ALA A 246 73.06 40.69 -23.12
N ASP A 247 71.75 40.56 -22.92
CA ASP A 247 70.83 39.63 -23.59
C ASP A 247 71.44 38.31 -24.06
N ASN A 248 71.35 37.27 -23.23
CA ASN A 248 71.42 35.89 -23.71
C ASN A 248 70.39 35.02 -22.98
N THR A 249 69.14 35.14 -23.43
CA THR A 249 68.09 34.16 -23.16
C THR A 249 68.55 32.80 -23.66
N THR A 250 68.96 31.92 -22.75
CA THR A 250 69.33 30.53 -23.11
C THR A 250 68.05 29.78 -23.45
N MET A 251 67.81 29.53 -24.75
CA MET A 251 66.69 28.70 -25.22
C MET A 251 66.97 27.21 -25.00
N TYR A 252 65.93 26.47 -24.59
CA TYR A 252 65.94 25.02 -24.47
C TYR A 252 64.94 24.43 -25.47
N GLU A 253 65.33 23.38 -26.21
CA GLU A 253 64.51 22.73 -27.25
C GLU A 253 64.17 21.28 -26.87
N VAL A 254 62.94 20.84 -27.19
CA VAL A 254 62.46 19.47 -26.97
C VAL A 254 61.58 19.01 -28.14
N GLU A 255 61.88 17.85 -28.74
CA GLU A 255 61.06 17.22 -29.80
C GLU A 255 60.10 16.15 -29.24
N PHE A 256 58.81 16.23 -29.57
CA PHE A 256 57.80 15.24 -29.19
C PHE A 256 56.62 15.18 -30.17
N ARG A 257 55.97 14.01 -30.29
CA ARG A 257 54.76 13.83 -31.12
C ARG A 257 53.49 13.79 -30.27
N VAL A 258 52.52 14.63 -30.61
CA VAL A 258 51.21 14.68 -29.95
C VAL A 258 50.12 14.13 -30.88
N ARG A 259 49.26 13.24 -30.38
CA ARG A 259 48.07 12.75 -31.09
C ARG A 259 46.82 13.15 -30.32
N GLY A 260 45.84 13.73 -31.00
CA GLY A 260 44.60 14.16 -30.38
C GLY A 260 43.53 14.54 -31.40
N SER A 261 42.34 14.84 -30.94
CA SER A 261 41.28 15.38 -31.79
C SER A 261 41.62 16.80 -32.26
N LEU A 262 41.05 17.22 -33.39
CA LEU A 262 41.30 18.53 -34.01
C LEU A 262 41.11 19.70 -33.03
N GLU A 263 40.08 19.63 -32.17
CA GLU A 263 39.78 20.67 -31.19
C GLU A 263 40.87 20.76 -30.09
N LYS A 264 41.40 19.61 -29.64
CA LYS A 264 42.48 19.57 -28.65
C LYS A 264 43.80 20.07 -29.23
N LEU A 265 44.10 19.73 -30.49
CA LEU A 265 45.30 20.23 -31.17
C LEU A 265 45.23 21.74 -31.46
N ARG A 266 44.04 22.30 -31.73
CA ARG A 266 43.85 23.75 -31.84
C ARG A 266 44.08 24.47 -30.50
N LYS A 267 43.58 23.90 -29.40
CA LYS A 267 43.82 24.45 -28.05
C LYS A 267 45.31 24.41 -27.68
N LEU A 268 46.00 23.32 -28.00
CA LEU A 268 47.45 23.20 -27.79
C LEU A 268 48.23 24.23 -28.63
N LYS A 269 47.88 24.39 -29.91
CA LYS A 269 48.48 25.42 -30.77
C LYS A 269 48.28 26.82 -30.21
N HIS A 270 47.07 27.14 -29.73
CA HIS A 270 46.77 28.43 -29.14
C HIS A 270 47.60 28.68 -27.87
N TYR A 271 47.72 27.67 -27.01
CA TYR A 271 48.54 27.74 -25.80
C TYR A 271 50.03 27.99 -26.10
N LEU A 272 50.59 27.34 -27.13
CA LEU A 272 51.99 27.56 -27.52
C LEU A 272 52.22 29.00 -28.03
N VAL A 273 51.27 29.53 -28.81
CA VAL A 273 51.34 30.91 -29.33
C VAL A 273 51.14 31.95 -28.24
N GLU A 274 50.14 31.78 -27.36
CA GLU A 274 49.92 32.70 -26.23
C GLU A 274 51.07 32.68 -25.23
N GLY A 275 51.69 31.51 -25.03
CA GLY A 275 52.87 31.34 -24.19
C GLY A 275 54.18 31.84 -24.80
N GLY A 276 54.17 32.30 -26.06
CA GLY A 276 55.34 32.81 -26.75
C GLY A 276 56.40 31.75 -27.10
N TYR A 277 55.98 30.49 -27.28
CA TYR A 277 56.86 29.39 -27.66
C TYR A 277 56.99 29.26 -29.18
N ASP A 278 58.21 29.06 -29.67
CA ASP A 278 58.47 28.68 -31.05
C ASP A 278 58.24 27.18 -31.23
N TYR A 279 57.53 26.79 -32.29
CA TYR A 279 57.27 25.38 -32.61
C TYR A 279 57.30 25.12 -34.13
N GLU A 280 57.81 23.96 -34.51
CA GLU A 280 57.79 23.46 -35.89
C GLU A 280 56.95 22.18 -36.00
N GLN A 281 56.30 21.99 -37.14
CA GLN A 281 55.54 20.77 -37.43
C GLN A 281 56.44 19.79 -38.20
N ILE A 282 56.86 18.71 -37.52
CA ILE A 282 57.65 17.60 -38.08
C ILE A 282 56.81 16.70 -39.00
#